data_AF-A0A0F4YUV5-F1
#
_entry.id   AF-A0A0F4YUV5-F1
#
_cell.length_a   1.000
_cell.length_b   1.000
_cell.length_c   1.000
_cell.angle_alpha   90.00
_cell.angle_beta   90.00
_cell.angle_gamma   90.00
#
_symmetry.space_group_name_H-M   'P 1'
#
loop_
_entity.id
_entity.type
_entity.pdbx_description
1 polymer ?
#
loop_
_entity_poly.entity_id
_entity_poly.type
_entity_poly.pdbx_seq_one_letter_code
_entity_poly.pdbx_strand_id
1 'polypeptide(L)'
;MATKCRILVSFPSPRTTVEAAADTASTGDTKAGTLIGVDRFGNKYYENFEEELPLRTRWVDYKEKYFDPSHIEPGWHAWLSYMVDTPPNKDKILETGVRKWELPEHRPNFTLTRAAYKPYSTTRPKISAWNPVAAPR
;
A
#
# COMPACT_ATOMS: atom_id res chain seq x y z
N MET A 1 40.72 -46.55 -21.56
CA MET A 1 39.35 -46.93 -21.16
C MET A 1 39.11 -46.42 -19.73
N ALA A 2 38.45 -45.27 -19.58
CA ALA A 2 38.05 -44.75 -18.28
C ALA A 2 36.62 -44.23 -18.42
N THR A 3 35.67 -45.05 -18.00
CA THR A 3 34.22 -44.81 -18.11
C THR A 3 33.82 -43.85 -17.00
N LYS A 4 33.58 -42.59 -17.34
CA LYS A 4 33.10 -41.56 -16.41
C LYS A 4 31.61 -41.79 -16.16
N CYS A 5 31.28 -42.40 -15.03
CA CYS A 5 29.92 -42.62 -14.58
C CYS A 5 29.26 -41.26 -14.27
N ARG A 6 28.35 -40.81 -15.13
CA ARG A 6 27.65 -39.53 -15.01
C ARG A 6 26.38 -39.79 -14.20
N ILE A 7 26.43 -39.52 -12.89
CA ILE A 7 25.24 -39.54 -12.04
C ILE A 7 24.35 -38.38 -12.49
N LEU A 8 23.28 -38.71 -13.20
CA LEU A 8 22.22 -37.78 -13.59
C LEU A 8 21.37 -37.51 -12.35
N VAL A 9 21.71 -36.48 -11.57
CA VAL A 9 20.74 -35.85 -10.66
C VAL A 9 19.78 -35.05 -11.52
N SER A 10 18.61 -35.66 -11.79
CA SER A 10 17.46 -34.99 -12.39
C SER A 10 16.99 -33.87 -11.45
N PHE A 11 17.38 -32.64 -11.76
CA PHE A 11 16.73 -31.47 -11.18
C PHE A 11 15.25 -31.50 -11.58
N PRO A 12 14.30 -31.42 -10.62
CA PRO A 12 12.91 -31.27 -10.97
C PRO A 12 12.73 -29.94 -11.69
N SER A 13 12.15 -29.98 -12.90
CA SER A 13 11.75 -28.79 -13.66
C SER A 13 10.79 -27.94 -12.83
N PRO A 14 10.83 -26.59 -12.93
CA PRO A 14 9.90 -25.73 -12.23
C PRO A 14 8.50 -25.94 -12.79
N ARG A 15 7.72 -26.77 -12.09
CA ARG A 15 6.29 -26.92 -12.30
C ARG A 15 5.68 -25.62 -11.77
N THR A 16 5.20 -24.77 -12.68
CA THR A 16 4.28 -23.63 -12.42
C THR A 16 4.63 -22.81 -11.17
N THR A 17 5.33 -21.70 -11.35
CA THR A 17 5.64 -20.72 -10.31
C THR A 17 4.36 -20.18 -9.64
N VAL A 18 3.86 -20.89 -8.64
CA VAL A 18 3.32 -20.22 -7.46
C VAL A 18 4.54 -19.63 -6.79
N GLU A 19 4.67 -18.29 -6.80
CA GLU A 19 5.75 -17.60 -6.10
C GLU A 19 5.56 -17.80 -4.58
N ALA A 20 5.95 -18.98 -4.10
CA ALA A 20 5.89 -19.37 -2.70
C ALA A 20 7.14 -18.84 -1.98
N ALA A 21 7.16 -17.53 -1.75
CA ALA A 21 7.93 -16.89 -0.69
C ALA A 21 7.50 -15.42 -0.64
N ALA A 22 6.37 -15.12 0.01
CA ALA A 22 6.21 -13.79 0.60
C ALA A 22 7.38 -13.61 1.58
N ASP A 23 8.17 -12.57 1.38
CA ASP A 23 9.44 -12.33 2.04
C ASP A 23 9.25 -12.32 3.57
N THR A 24 9.80 -13.32 4.27
CA THR A 24 9.55 -13.58 5.70
C THR A 24 10.01 -12.46 6.63
N ALA A 25 10.75 -11.48 6.09
CA ALA A 25 11.37 -10.40 6.84
C ALA A 25 10.41 -9.28 7.28
N SER A 26 9.29 -9.04 6.59
CA SER A 26 8.41 -7.90 6.89
C SER A 26 7.23 -8.26 7.81
N THR A 27 6.60 -9.40 7.57
CA THR A 27 5.33 -9.77 8.23
C THR A 27 5.54 -10.63 9.47
N GLY A 28 6.71 -11.29 9.59
CA GLY A 28 7.03 -12.18 10.72
C GLY A 28 6.24 -13.49 10.73
N ASP A 29 5.43 -13.74 9.70
CA ASP A 29 4.65 -14.95 9.49
C ASP A 29 4.94 -15.51 8.08
N THR A 30 5.01 -16.83 7.95
CA THR A 30 5.26 -17.49 6.66
C THR A 30 3.93 -17.86 6.04
N LYS A 31 3.48 -17.04 5.08
CA LYS A 31 2.23 -17.27 4.35
C LYS A 31 2.50 -17.45 2.87
N ALA A 32 1.70 -18.30 2.25
CA ALA A 32 1.67 -18.46 0.80
C ALA A 32 0.26 -18.14 0.30
N GLY A 33 0.17 -17.36 -0.77
CA GLY A 33 -1.11 -16.91 -1.32
C GLY A 33 -0.98 -16.49 -2.77
N THR A 34 -2.13 -16.26 -3.40
CA THR A 34 -2.19 -15.84 -4.81
C THR A 34 -2.01 -14.33 -4.88
N LEU A 35 -1.10 -13.85 -5.73
CA LEU A 35 -0.92 -12.42 -6.00
C LEU A 35 -2.12 -11.90 -6.80
N ILE A 36 -2.90 -10.98 -6.21
CA ILE A 36 -4.06 -10.38 -6.86
C ILE A 36 -3.66 -9.15 -7.67
N GLY A 37 -2.75 -8.34 -7.13
CA GLY A 37 -2.36 -7.10 -7.76
C GLY A 37 -1.28 -6.37 -7.00
N VAL A 38 -0.78 -5.33 -7.68
CA VAL A 38 0.25 -4.45 -7.17
C VAL A 38 -0.27 -3.03 -7.21
N ASP A 39 -0.09 -2.30 -6.12
CA ASP A 39 -0.44 -0.90 -6.02
C ASP A 39 0.48 0.00 -6.86
N ARG A 40 0.09 1.26 -7.06
CA ARG A 40 0.95 2.29 -7.66
C ARG A 40 2.23 2.53 -6.86
N PHE A 41 2.15 2.41 -5.54
CA PHE A 41 3.30 2.51 -4.63
C PHE A 41 4.17 1.25 -4.63
N GLY A 42 3.74 0.18 -5.30
CA GLY A 42 4.44 -1.09 -5.39
C GLY A 42 4.17 -2.06 -4.23
N ASN A 43 3.15 -1.79 -3.41
CA ASN A 43 2.65 -2.74 -2.41
C ASN A 43 1.98 -3.91 -3.12
N LYS A 44 2.23 -5.14 -2.66
CA LYS A 44 1.67 -6.35 -3.26
C LYS A 44 0.55 -6.91 -2.39
N TYR A 45 -0.57 -7.29 -3.00
CA TYR A 45 -1.73 -7.83 -2.29
C TYR A 45 -1.94 -9.30 -2.61
N TYR A 46 -2.19 -10.08 -1.57
CA TYR A 46 -2.35 -11.53 -1.66
C TYR A 46 -3.64 -11.99 -0.99
N GLU A 47 -4.15 -13.12 -1.48
CA GLU A 47 -5.32 -13.80 -0.92
C GLU A 47 -5.12 -15.32 -0.90
N ASN A 48 -5.59 -15.95 0.18
CA ASN A 48 -5.67 -17.39 0.34
C ASN A 48 -6.94 -17.75 1.16
N PHE A 49 -7.88 -18.45 0.54
CA PHE A 49 -9.14 -18.87 1.17
C PHE A 49 -9.12 -20.31 1.73
N GLU A 50 -8.11 -21.11 1.38
CA GLU A 50 -8.16 -22.57 1.60
C GLU A 50 -7.53 -22.98 2.94
N GLU A 51 -6.45 -22.32 3.37
CA GLU A 51 -5.59 -22.81 4.47
C GLU A 51 -5.60 -21.91 5.71
N GLU A 52 -6.33 -20.80 5.70
CA GLU A 52 -6.25 -19.77 6.74
C GLU A 52 -7.54 -19.55 7.53
N LEU A 53 -7.37 -19.07 8.76
CA LEU A 53 -8.46 -18.64 9.64
C LEU A 53 -9.24 -17.45 9.01
N PRO A 54 -10.54 -17.32 9.30
CA PRO A 54 -11.30 -16.15 8.86
C PRO A 54 -10.64 -14.87 9.35
N LEU A 55 -10.62 -13.83 8.50
CA LEU A 55 -9.92 -12.54 8.65
C LEU A 55 -8.42 -12.53 8.34
N ARG A 56 -7.73 -13.68 8.28
CA ARG A 56 -6.30 -13.74 7.92
C ARG A 56 -6.06 -13.94 6.42
N THR A 57 -7.09 -14.32 5.68
CA THR A 57 -7.04 -14.73 4.28
C THR A 57 -6.47 -13.68 3.32
N ARG A 58 -6.55 -12.39 3.64
CA ARG A 58 -6.01 -11.28 2.84
C ARG A 58 -4.87 -10.59 3.58
N TRP A 59 -3.76 -10.35 2.89
CA TRP A 59 -2.65 -9.56 3.44
C TRP A 59 -1.94 -8.73 2.37
N VAL A 60 -1.11 -7.80 2.85
CA VAL A 60 -0.29 -6.91 2.03
C VAL A 60 1.17 -7.10 2.38
N ASP A 61 2.01 -7.19 1.34
CA ASP A 61 3.46 -7.04 1.49
C ASP A 61 3.84 -5.64 1.02
N TYR A 62 4.32 -4.84 1.96
CA TYR A 62 4.80 -3.50 1.67
C TYR A 62 6.14 -3.54 0.95
N LYS A 63 6.34 -2.60 0.03
CA LYS A 63 7.63 -2.41 -0.65
C LYS A 63 8.71 -1.85 0.28
N GLU A 64 8.31 -0.99 1.22
CA GLU A 64 9.23 -0.31 2.13
C GLU A 64 9.47 -1.12 3.41
N LYS A 65 10.69 -1.05 3.93
CA LYS A 65 11.06 -1.70 5.19
C LYS A 65 10.40 -1.04 6.41
N TYR A 66 10.29 0.29 6.38
CA TYR A 66 9.57 1.07 7.40
C TYR A 66 8.16 1.33 6.90
N PHE A 67 7.31 0.31 7.02
CA PHE A 67 5.95 0.38 6.53
C PHE A 67 5.00 0.97 7.58
N ASP A 68 3.96 1.65 7.10
CA ASP A 68 2.85 2.13 7.91
C ASP A 68 1.53 1.73 7.20
N PRO A 69 0.48 1.28 7.92
CA PRO A 69 -0.83 1.01 7.33
C PRO A 69 -1.41 2.16 6.50
N SER A 70 -1.00 3.40 6.75
CA SER A 70 -1.46 4.54 5.94
C SER A 70 -0.90 4.56 4.51
N HIS A 71 0.05 3.69 4.16
CA HIS A 71 0.61 3.61 2.80
C HIS A 71 -0.29 2.87 1.80
N ILE A 72 -1.37 2.24 2.27
CA ILE A 72 -2.34 1.53 1.42
C ILE A 72 -3.27 2.55 0.74
N GLU A 73 -3.41 2.47 -0.59
CA GLU A 73 -4.43 3.25 -1.32
C GLU A 73 -5.86 2.93 -0.84
N PRO A 74 -6.79 3.91 -0.87
CA PRO A 74 -8.13 3.74 -0.29
C PRO A 74 -8.95 2.59 -0.89
N GLY A 75 -8.83 2.34 -2.19
CA GLY A 75 -9.50 1.20 -2.85
C GLY A 75 -8.99 -0.15 -2.35
N TRP A 76 -7.67 -0.29 -2.22
CA TRP A 76 -7.05 -1.48 -1.66
C TRP A 76 -7.33 -1.65 -0.17
N HIS A 77 -7.44 -0.54 0.59
CA HIS A 77 -7.81 -0.57 2.00
C HIS A 77 -9.22 -1.13 2.22
N ALA A 78 -10.19 -0.76 1.38
CA ALA A 78 -11.55 -1.29 1.44
C ALA A 78 -11.59 -2.81 1.18
N TRP A 79 -10.83 -3.28 0.18
CA TRP A 79 -10.72 -4.70 -0.14
C TRP A 79 -10.02 -5.49 0.97
N LEU A 80 -8.91 -4.97 1.52
CA LEU A 80 -8.17 -5.61 2.60
C LEU A 80 -9.02 -5.72 3.88
N SER A 81 -9.88 -4.73 4.15
CA SER A 81 -10.77 -4.69 5.32
C SER A 81 -12.05 -5.51 5.15
N TYR A 82 -12.18 -6.32 4.10
CA TYR A 82 -13.38 -7.08 3.75
C TYR A 82 -14.65 -6.21 3.58
N MET A 83 -14.51 -4.92 3.25
CA MET A 83 -15.66 -4.07 2.91
C MET A 83 -16.19 -4.39 1.52
N VAL A 84 -15.29 -4.81 0.62
CA VAL A 84 -15.59 -5.16 -0.75
C VAL A 84 -14.91 -6.48 -1.09
N ASP A 85 -15.59 -7.34 -1.84
CA ASP A 85 -15.06 -8.64 -2.28
C ASP A 85 -14.17 -8.52 -3.51
N THR A 86 -14.49 -7.57 -4.39
CA THR A 86 -13.78 -7.30 -5.62
C THR A 86 -12.58 -6.37 -5.37
N PRO A 87 -11.38 -6.74 -5.84
CA PRO A 87 -10.21 -5.86 -5.76
C PRO A 87 -10.35 -4.68 -6.74
N PRO A 88 -9.70 -3.54 -6.46
CA PRO A 88 -9.83 -2.33 -7.27
C PRO A 88 -9.33 -2.49 -8.72
N ASN A 89 -8.50 -3.50 -9.01
CA ASN A 89 -8.05 -3.83 -10.38
C ASN A 89 -9.19 -4.41 -11.26
N LYS A 90 -10.25 -4.96 -10.66
CA LYS A 90 -11.40 -5.53 -11.39
C LYS A 90 -12.57 -4.55 -11.46
N ASP A 91 -12.64 -3.61 -10.52
CA ASP A 91 -13.77 -2.71 -10.36
C ASP A 91 -13.45 -1.29 -10.81
N LYS A 92 -14.01 -0.91 -11.95
CA LYS A 92 -13.87 0.43 -12.54
C LYS A 92 -14.37 1.58 -11.64
N ILE A 93 -15.22 1.28 -10.65
CA ILE A 93 -15.72 2.27 -9.68
C ILE A 93 -14.70 2.52 -8.56
N LEU A 94 -13.90 1.50 -8.22
CA LEU A 94 -12.90 1.54 -7.14
C LEU A 94 -11.52 1.96 -7.63
N GLU A 95 -11.30 1.98 -8.94
CA GLU A 95 -10.14 2.65 -9.53
C GLU A 95 -10.10 4.11 -9.03
N THR A 96 -8.96 4.47 -8.42
CA THR A 96 -8.76 5.80 -7.81
C THR A 96 -8.67 6.86 -8.92
N GLY A 97 -9.82 7.44 -9.28
CA GLY A 97 -10.00 8.52 -10.25
C GLY A 97 -11.39 8.45 -10.89
N VAL A 98 -12.21 9.49 -11.02
CA VAL A 98 -11.86 10.85 -11.45
C VAL A 98 -12.97 11.80 -10.97
N ARG A 99 -13.10 12.05 -9.67
CA ARG A 99 -13.89 13.21 -9.22
C ARG A 99 -13.04 14.46 -9.37
N LYS A 100 -13.61 15.54 -9.91
CA LYS A 100 -12.89 16.80 -10.19
C LYS A 100 -12.20 17.42 -8.97
N TRP A 101 -12.67 17.09 -7.77
CA TRP A 101 -12.19 17.63 -6.49
C TRP A 101 -11.29 16.66 -5.73
N GLU A 102 -11.18 15.41 -6.18
CA GLU A 102 -10.41 14.37 -5.49
C GLU A 102 -8.94 14.48 -5.85
N LEU A 103 -8.07 14.20 -4.88
CA LEU A 103 -6.64 14.17 -5.10
C LEU A 103 -6.30 13.02 -6.05
N PRO A 104 -5.43 13.22 -7.06
CA PRO A 104 -5.09 12.19 -8.04
C PRO A 104 -4.26 11.04 -7.45
N GLU A 105 -3.59 11.30 -6.32
CA GLU A 105 -2.69 10.37 -5.64
C GLU A 105 -3.01 10.32 -4.15
N HIS A 106 -2.90 9.12 -3.60
CA HIS A 106 -3.02 8.89 -2.17
C HIS A 106 -1.88 9.56 -1.41
N ARG A 107 -2.20 10.17 -0.27
CA ARG A 107 -1.23 10.82 0.61
C ARG A 107 -1.19 10.07 1.93
N PRO A 108 -0.04 9.47 2.30
CA PRO A 108 0.08 8.74 3.55
C PRO A 108 0.01 9.67 4.76
N ASN A 109 -0.01 9.09 5.95
CA ASN A 109 -0.01 9.83 7.19
C ASN A 109 1.36 10.49 7.44
N PHE A 110 1.36 11.82 7.57
CA PHE A 110 2.56 12.62 7.80
C PHE A 110 2.74 13.06 9.26
N THR A 111 2.12 12.40 10.23
CA THR A 111 2.29 12.72 11.67
C THR A 111 3.74 12.71 12.09
N LEU A 112 4.13 13.65 12.96
CA LEU A 112 5.51 13.84 13.46
C LEU A 112 6.56 14.14 12.38
N THR A 113 6.16 14.35 11.12
CA THR A 113 7.06 14.82 10.06
C THR A 113 6.94 16.32 9.83
N ARG A 114 7.83 16.89 9.02
CA ARG A 114 7.75 18.30 8.59
C ARG A 114 6.46 18.63 7.82
N ALA A 115 5.82 17.63 7.21
CA ALA A 115 4.59 17.78 6.45
C ALA A 115 3.31 17.55 7.29
N ALA A 116 3.44 17.41 8.62
CA ALA A 116 2.29 17.23 9.51
C ALA A 116 1.30 18.41 9.42
N TYR A 117 0.00 18.08 9.54
CA TYR A 117 -1.05 19.09 9.61
C TYR A 117 -0.86 19.97 10.85
N LYS A 118 -0.82 21.29 10.64
CA LYS A 118 -0.74 22.30 11.70
C LYS A 118 -2.01 23.15 11.65
N PRO A 119 -2.85 23.12 12.71
CA PRO A 119 -4.05 23.92 12.73
C PRO A 119 -3.68 25.41 12.76
N TYR A 120 -4.44 26.22 12.02
CA TYR A 120 -4.34 27.67 12.00
C TYR A 120 -5.75 28.27 11.99
N SER A 121 -5.87 29.54 12.37
CA SER A 121 -7.13 30.26 12.23
C SER A 121 -7.42 30.52 10.76
N THR A 122 -8.49 29.93 10.24
CA THR A 122 -9.01 30.24 8.91
C THR A 122 -9.74 31.59 8.88
N THR A 123 -10.03 32.17 10.05
CA THR A 123 -10.69 33.46 10.18
C THR A 123 -9.69 34.61 10.15
N ARG A 124 -10.07 35.68 9.43
CA ARG A 124 -9.37 36.96 9.45
C ARG A 124 -9.64 37.69 10.78
N PRO A 125 -8.74 38.58 11.23
CA PRO A 125 -9.01 39.40 12.41
C PRO A 125 -10.28 40.22 12.21
N LYS A 126 -11.18 40.20 13.19
CA LYS A 126 -12.47 40.91 13.13
C LYS A 126 -12.33 42.42 13.17
N ILE A 127 -11.29 42.91 13.83
CA ILE A 127 -11.01 44.34 14.02
C ILE A 127 -9.70 44.63 13.28
N SER A 128 -9.74 45.58 12.34
CA SER A 128 -8.54 46.09 11.68
C SER A 128 -7.92 47.21 12.50
N ALA A 129 -6.62 47.10 12.79
CA ALA A 129 -5.88 48.19 13.41
C ALA A 129 -5.68 49.35 12.41
N TRP A 130 -5.70 50.58 12.91
CA TRP A 130 -5.27 51.74 12.14
C TRP A 130 -3.77 51.64 11.83
N ASN A 131 -3.39 51.87 10.58
CA ASN A 131 -1.99 51.92 10.16
C ASN A 131 -1.48 53.37 10.21
N PRO A 132 -0.62 53.75 11.16
CA PRO A 132 -0.19 55.12 11.33
C PRO A 132 0.62 55.62 10.13
N VAL A 133 0.24 56.80 9.62
CA VAL A 133 1.03 57.54 8.62
C VAL A 133 1.60 58.77 9.31
N ALA A 134 2.93 58.88 9.39
CA ALA A 134 3.59 60.05 9.93
C ALA A 134 3.52 61.20 8.93
N ALA A 135 2.79 62.26 9.26
CA ALA A 135 2.82 63.50 8.49
C ALA A 135 4.08 64.31 8.82
N PRO A 136 4.74 64.95 7.84
CA PRO A 136 5.78 65.93 8.14
C PRO A 136 5.15 67.11 8.90
N ARG A 137 5.94 67.70 9.79
CA ARG A 137 5.58 68.88 10.59
C ARG A 137 5.50 70.14 9.75
#